data_AF-A0AAW6UXP6-F1
#
_entry.id   AF-A0AAW6UXP6-F1
#
_cell.length_a   1.000
_cell.length_b   1.000
_cell.length_c   1.000
_cell.angle_alpha   90.00
_cell.angle_beta   90.00
_cell.angle_gamma   90.00
#
_symmetry.space_group_name_H-M   'P 1'
#
loop_
_entity.id
_entity.type
_entity.pdbx_description
1 polymer ?
#
loop_
_entity_poly.entity_id
_entity_poly.type
_entity_poly.pdbx_seq_one_letter_code
_entity_poly.pdbx_strand_id
1 'polypeptide(L)'
;MTNNQLTRERLQEIAEDGFLKHGESKELARIALAEMDSEPVAWRWRWSDDVEGYWRYTEEQRETHGSVTAQPLYRHAQQPVVPEEATSDSIEILASARRRDHAVFQWDEDQRNAAADSWNACRAAMLAAAPQEVKP
;
A
#
# COMPACT_ATOMS: atom_id res chain seq x y z
N MET A 1 -22.60 16.36 -21.90
CA MET A 1 -21.71 15.29 -21.44
C MET A 1 -21.28 15.67 -20.03
N THR A 2 -21.79 14.99 -19.01
CA THR A 2 -21.42 15.25 -17.62
C THR A 2 -19.97 14.84 -17.40
N ASN A 3 -19.14 15.77 -16.92
CA ASN A 3 -17.77 15.48 -16.49
C ASN A 3 -17.84 14.50 -15.32
N ASN A 4 -17.68 13.21 -15.59
CA ASN A 4 -17.64 12.13 -14.60
C ASN A 4 -16.24 12.07 -13.97
N GLN A 5 -15.72 13.22 -13.53
CA GLN A 5 -14.45 13.31 -12.84
C GLN A 5 -14.71 13.05 -11.36
N LEU A 6 -14.09 12.00 -10.84
CA LEU A 6 -14.10 11.70 -9.41
C LEU A 6 -13.24 12.75 -8.70
N THR A 7 -13.87 13.73 -8.06
CA THR A 7 -13.16 14.84 -7.39
C THR A 7 -12.71 14.44 -5.99
N ARG A 8 -11.74 15.17 -5.41
CA ARG A 8 -11.25 14.95 -4.04
C ARG A 8 -12.38 15.03 -3.02
N GLU A 9 -13.29 15.99 -3.17
CA GLU A 9 -14.45 16.19 -2.28
C GLU A 9 -15.40 15.00 -2.36
N ARG A 10 -15.63 14.46 -3.57
CA ARG A 10 -16.46 13.26 -3.76
C ARG A 10 -15.83 12.02 -3.13
N LEU A 11 -14.51 11.89 -3.17
CA LEU A 11 -13.79 10.80 -2.50
C LEU A 11 -13.86 10.93 -0.98
N GLN A 12 -13.73 12.13 -0.42
CA GLN A 12 -13.89 12.39 1.01
C GLN A 12 -15.30 12.02 1.48
N GLU A 13 -16.33 12.44 0.73
CA GLU A 13 -17.71 12.05 1.02
C GLU A 13 -17.87 10.53 1.04
N ILE A 14 -17.33 9.79 0.06
CA ILE A 14 -17.39 8.31 0.04
C ILE A 14 -16.60 7.67 1.20
N ALA A 15 -15.48 8.27 1.59
CA ALA A 15 -14.64 7.79 2.68
C ALA A 15 -15.22 8.07 4.07
N GLU A 16 -16.10 9.06 4.20
CA GLU A 16 -16.73 9.47 5.47
C GLU A 16 -18.17 8.97 5.61
N ASP A 17 -18.91 8.88 4.50
CA ASP A 17 -20.31 8.52 4.50
C ASP A 17 -20.54 7.07 4.96
N GLY A 18 -21.40 6.92 5.95
CA GLY A 18 -21.79 5.64 6.55
C GLY A 18 -22.98 4.98 5.86
N PHE A 19 -23.49 5.56 4.76
CA PHE A 19 -24.80 5.19 4.21
C PHE A 19 -24.81 3.95 3.29
N LEU A 20 -23.64 3.47 2.83
CA LEU A 20 -23.58 2.33 1.91
C LEU A 20 -22.85 1.13 2.52
N LYS A 21 -23.42 -0.06 2.32
CA LYS A 21 -22.87 -1.38 2.71
C LYS A 21 -21.63 -1.79 1.91
N HIS A 22 -20.70 -0.87 1.68
CA HIS A 22 -19.54 -1.10 0.84
C HIS A 22 -18.27 -0.72 1.61
N GLY A 23 -17.82 -1.62 2.49
CA GLY A 23 -16.53 -1.49 3.16
C GLY A 23 -15.39 -1.29 2.14
N GLU A 24 -15.46 -2.00 1.00
CA GLU A 24 -14.48 -1.89 -0.09
C GLU A 24 -14.48 -0.52 -0.76
N SER A 25 -15.64 0.09 -1.02
CA SER A 25 -15.70 1.43 -1.64
C SER A 25 -15.10 2.50 -0.75
N LYS A 26 -15.28 2.37 0.57
CA LYS A 26 -14.68 3.28 1.56
C LYS A 26 -13.16 3.14 1.57
N GLU A 27 -12.68 1.91 1.52
CA GLU A 27 -11.25 1.63 1.49
C GLU A 27 -10.60 2.11 0.19
N LEU A 28 -11.25 1.87 -0.95
CA LEU A 28 -10.81 2.38 -2.24
C LEU A 28 -10.81 3.92 -2.27
N ALA A 29 -11.77 4.58 -1.64
CA ALA A 29 -11.81 6.04 -1.57
C ALA A 29 -10.65 6.60 -0.75
N ARG A 30 -10.31 5.96 0.37
CA ARG A 30 -9.13 6.33 1.17
C ARG A 30 -7.83 6.10 0.43
N ILE A 31 -7.68 4.96 -0.26
CA ILE A 31 -6.51 4.68 -1.08
C ILE A 31 -6.36 5.74 -2.18
N ALA A 32 -7.45 6.09 -2.86
CA ALA A 32 -7.42 7.14 -3.87
C ALA A 32 -7.04 8.51 -3.28
N LEU A 33 -7.52 8.86 -2.09
CA LEU A 33 -7.13 10.09 -1.39
C LEU A 33 -5.65 10.09 -1.00
N ALA A 34 -5.16 9.00 -0.40
CA ALA A 34 -3.76 8.84 -0.02
C ALA A 34 -2.83 8.93 -1.24
N GLU A 35 -3.21 8.33 -2.38
CA GLU A 35 -2.46 8.46 -3.63
C GLU A 35 -2.45 9.92 -4.12
N MET A 36 -3.56 10.65 -3.99
CA MET A 36 -3.64 12.08 -4.35
C MET A 36 -2.83 13.00 -3.43
N ASP A 37 -2.57 12.58 -2.18
CA ASP A 37 -1.72 13.30 -1.21
C ASP A 37 -0.26 12.84 -1.25
N SER A 38 0.07 11.83 -2.07
CA SER A 38 1.44 11.34 -2.19
C SER A 38 2.37 12.36 -2.85
N GLU A 39 3.59 12.49 -2.33
CA GLU A 39 4.61 13.32 -2.95
C GLU A 39 5.24 12.57 -4.14
N PRO A 40 5.51 13.28 -5.26
CA PRO A 40 6.20 12.68 -6.38
C PRO A 40 7.64 12.30 -6.00
N VAL A 41 8.07 11.15 -6.47
CA VAL A 41 9.41 10.61 -6.16
C VAL A 41 10.46 11.08 -7.16
N ALA A 42 10.00 11.54 -8.32
CA ALA A 42 10.81 12.10 -9.37
C ALA A 42 9.91 12.90 -10.31
N TRP A 43 10.53 13.64 -11.21
CA TRP A 43 9.87 14.39 -12.27
C TRP A 43 10.48 13.98 -13.60
N ARG A 44 9.62 13.71 -14.58
CA ARG A 44 10.05 13.70 -15.97
C ARG A 44 9.80 15.04 -16.61
N TRP A 45 10.72 15.50 -17.43
CA TRP A 45 10.58 16.77 -18.11
C TRP A 45 11.16 16.74 -19.52
N ARG A 46 10.67 17.63 -20.36
CA ARG A 46 11.18 17.87 -21.72
C ARG A 46 11.02 19.33 -22.08
N TRP A 47 11.84 19.81 -23.02
CA TRP A 47 11.60 21.13 -23.60
C TRP A 47 10.45 21.04 -24.63
N SER A 48 9.63 22.08 -24.71
CA SER A 48 8.48 22.18 -25.61
C SER A 48 8.89 22.35 -27.07
N ASP A 49 10.09 22.87 -27.30
CA ASP A 49 10.77 23.04 -28.59
C ASP A 49 11.77 21.91 -28.89
N ASP A 50 11.81 20.87 -28.05
CA ASP A 50 12.70 19.72 -28.27
C ASP A 50 12.25 18.92 -29.52
N VAL A 51 13.02 19.04 -30.59
CA VAL A 51 12.77 18.38 -31.88
C VAL A 51 12.84 16.86 -31.74
N GLU A 52 13.66 16.35 -30.82
CA GLU A 52 13.84 14.92 -30.59
C GLU A 52 12.80 14.36 -29.60
N GLY A 53 12.19 15.22 -28.79
CA GLY A 53 11.09 14.87 -27.89
C GLY A 53 11.45 13.94 -26.73
N TYR A 54 12.73 13.83 -26.38
CA TYR A 54 13.20 12.91 -25.34
C TYR A 54 12.81 13.39 -23.93
N TRP A 55 12.34 12.45 -23.11
CA TRP A 55 12.10 12.69 -21.70
C TRP A 55 13.40 12.58 -20.89
N ARG A 56 13.59 13.51 -19.96
CA ARG A 56 14.68 13.52 -18.98
C ARG A 56 14.09 13.39 -17.59
N TYR A 57 14.89 12.91 -16.64
CA TYR A 57 14.46 12.63 -15.28
C TYR A 57 15.26 13.45 -14.27
N THR A 58 14.61 13.89 -13.21
CA THR A 58 15.23 14.59 -12.07
C THR A 58 14.46 14.26 -10.80
N GLU A 59 15.11 14.26 -9.65
CA GLU A 59 14.45 14.10 -8.35
C GLU A 59 13.79 15.41 -7.91
N GLU A 60 14.42 16.55 -8.24
CA GLU A 60 13.90 17.87 -7.91
C GLU A 60 12.74 18.29 -8.80
N GLN A 61 11.76 18.99 -8.21
CA GLN A 61 10.69 19.61 -8.96
C GLN A 61 11.25 20.67 -9.90
N ARG A 62 11.11 20.44 -11.22
CA ARG A 62 11.34 21.47 -12.24
C ARG A 62 10.07 22.29 -12.40
N GLU A 63 10.17 23.60 -12.21
CA GLU A 63 9.05 24.49 -12.53
C GLU A 63 8.69 24.38 -14.02
N THR A 64 7.41 24.20 -14.31
CA THR A 64 6.85 24.36 -15.65
C THR A 64 6.79 25.85 -15.99
N HIS A 65 7.92 26.46 -16.34
CA HIS A 65 7.98 27.83 -16.86
C HIS A 65 8.54 27.87 -18.28
N GLY A 66 7.86 28.64 -19.15
CA GLY A 66 8.28 28.90 -20.52
C GLY A 66 8.15 27.67 -21.42
N SER A 67 9.30 27.11 -21.80
CA SER A 67 9.43 26.02 -22.78
C SER A 67 9.65 24.66 -22.13
N VAL A 68 9.23 24.41 -20.90
CA VAL A 68 9.41 23.11 -20.23
C VAL A 68 8.06 22.48 -19.89
N THR A 69 7.85 21.24 -20.33
CA THR A 69 6.78 20.38 -19.86
C THR A 69 7.35 19.40 -18.83
N ALA A 70 6.97 19.53 -17.56
CA ALA A 70 7.33 18.61 -16.49
C ALA A 70 6.09 17.87 -15.99
N GLN A 71 6.26 16.59 -15.64
CA GLN A 71 5.21 15.73 -15.10
C GLN A 71 5.75 14.97 -13.89
N PRO A 72 4.99 14.93 -12.78
CA PRO A 72 5.38 14.16 -11.60
C PRO A 72 5.33 12.65 -11.91
N LEU A 73 6.25 11.92 -11.31
CA LEU A 73 6.29 10.47 -11.29
C LEU A 73 6.08 10.01 -9.84
N TYR A 74 5.00 9.28 -9.61
CA TYR A 74 4.67 8.73 -8.30
C TYR A 74 5.19 7.29 -8.21
N ARG A 75 5.61 6.87 -7.01
CA ARG A 75 5.78 5.44 -6.73
C ARG A 75 4.38 4.85 -6.68
N HIS A 76 4.17 3.73 -7.36
CA HIS A 76 2.98 2.93 -7.09
C HIS A 76 2.92 2.62 -5.59
N ALA A 77 1.77 2.87 -4.96
CA ALA A 77 1.50 2.44 -3.60
C ALA A 77 1.80 0.94 -3.47
N GLN A 78 2.90 0.60 -2.81
CA GLN A 78 3.12 -0.77 -2.39
C GLN A 78 2.24 -0.99 -1.18
N GLN A 79 1.20 -1.81 -1.32
CA GLN A 79 0.48 -2.31 -0.17
C GLN A 79 1.51 -2.97 0.76
N PRO A 80 1.56 -2.59 2.05
CA PRO A 80 2.38 -3.30 3.01
C PRO A 80 2.03 -4.79 2.92
N VAL A 81 2.99 -5.62 2.52
CA VAL A 81 2.81 -7.08 2.45
C VAL A 81 2.81 -7.59 3.88
N VAL A 82 1.71 -7.34 4.59
CA VAL A 82 1.48 -7.80 5.95
C VAL A 82 0.96 -9.22 5.83
N PRO A 83 1.64 -10.20 6.44
CA PRO A 83 1.17 -11.57 6.45
C PRO A 83 -0.22 -11.69 7.11
N GLU A 84 -0.98 -12.71 6.72
CA GLU A 84 -2.29 -13.01 7.33
C GLU A 84 -2.13 -13.31 8.83
N GLU A 85 -3.20 -13.11 9.61
CA GLU A 85 -3.20 -13.45 11.04
C GLU A 85 -3.02 -14.96 11.24
N ALA A 86 -2.13 -15.35 12.15
CA ALA A 86 -1.95 -16.76 12.48
C ALA A 86 -2.95 -17.20 13.55
N THR A 87 -3.47 -18.40 13.38
CA THR A 87 -4.28 -19.12 14.36
C THR A 87 -3.55 -20.41 14.74
N SER A 88 -3.89 -21.01 15.90
CA SER A 88 -3.32 -22.31 16.28
C SER A 88 -3.45 -23.34 15.14
N ASP A 89 -4.59 -23.35 14.43
CA ASP A 89 -4.86 -24.28 13.33
C ASP A 89 -3.96 -24.01 12.11
N SER A 90 -3.69 -22.74 11.76
CA SER A 90 -2.80 -22.42 10.65
C SER A 90 -1.33 -22.74 10.96
N ILE A 91 -0.93 -22.61 12.24
CA ILE A 91 0.37 -23.03 12.73
C ILE A 91 0.51 -24.57 12.71
N GLU A 92 -0.54 -25.32 13.03
CA GLU A 92 -0.52 -26.79 13.00
C GLU A 92 -0.16 -27.33 11.60
N ILE A 93 -0.72 -26.71 10.55
CA ILE A 93 -0.43 -27.04 9.16
C ILE A 93 1.06 -26.85 8.85
N LEU A 94 1.66 -25.76 9.32
CA LEU A 94 3.09 -25.44 9.13
C LEU A 94 4.03 -26.31 9.98
N ALA A 95 3.61 -26.67 11.20
CA ALA A 95 4.37 -27.50 12.14
C ALA A 95 4.45 -28.97 11.70
N SER A 96 3.59 -29.41 10.77
CA SER A 96 3.60 -30.77 10.21
C SER A 96 4.73 -31.05 9.19
N ALA A 97 5.87 -30.37 9.30
CA ALA A 97 7.03 -30.60 8.44
C ALA A 97 7.63 -31.99 8.71
N ARG A 98 7.39 -32.92 7.77
CA ARG A 98 7.88 -34.30 7.81
C ARG A 98 9.41 -34.33 7.85
N ARG A 99 10.01 -34.77 8.96
CA ARG A 99 11.44 -35.13 8.98
C ARG A 99 11.70 -36.35 8.08
N ARG A 100 12.96 -36.47 7.64
CA ARG A 100 13.49 -37.60 6.85
C ARG A 100 13.40 -38.96 7.57
N ASP A 101 13.03 -38.96 8.86
CA ASP A 101 12.99 -40.11 9.78
C ASP A 101 11.56 -40.58 10.13
N HIS A 102 10.52 -40.06 9.48
CA HIS A 102 9.11 -40.39 9.71
C HIS A 102 8.53 -40.08 11.10
N ALA A 103 9.28 -39.38 11.98
CA ALA A 103 8.72 -38.86 13.23
C ALA A 103 8.07 -37.49 12.96
N VAL A 104 6.75 -37.40 13.08
CA VAL A 104 6.05 -36.12 13.08
C VAL A 104 6.19 -35.54 14.49
N PHE A 105 7.01 -34.50 14.64
CA PHE A 105 7.01 -33.73 15.88
C PHE A 105 5.73 -32.90 15.89
N GLN A 106 4.71 -33.39 16.59
CA GLN A 106 3.45 -32.67 16.77
C GLN A 106 3.63 -31.65 17.89
N TRP A 107 3.41 -30.38 17.57
CA TRP A 107 3.41 -29.33 18.58
C TRP A 107 2.18 -29.49 19.46
N ASP A 108 2.36 -29.33 20.77
CA ASP A 108 1.24 -29.22 21.70
C ASP A 108 0.51 -27.88 21.52
N GLU A 109 -0.64 -27.73 22.18
CA GLU A 109 -1.49 -26.54 22.07
C GLU A 109 -0.76 -25.28 22.54
N ASP A 110 0.03 -25.37 23.62
CA ASP A 110 0.80 -24.25 24.16
C ASP A 110 1.88 -23.77 23.17
N GLN A 111 2.56 -24.70 22.51
CA GLN A 111 3.56 -24.39 21.47
C GLN A 111 2.93 -23.72 20.24
N ARG A 112 1.75 -24.18 19.81
CA ARG A 112 1.04 -23.56 18.68
C ARG A 112 0.54 -22.15 19.03
N ASN A 113 0.00 -21.97 20.23
CA ASN A 113 -0.44 -20.67 20.73
C ASN A 113 0.73 -19.70 20.83
N ALA A 114 1.86 -20.10 21.41
CA ALA A 114 3.04 -19.25 21.51
C ALA A 114 3.60 -18.82 20.14
N ALA A 115 3.52 -19.70 19.13
CA ALA A 115 3.94 -19.39 17.77
C ALA A 115 2.96 -18.46 17.05
N ALA A 116 1.65 -18.65 17.23
CA ALA A 116 0.64 -17.74 16.73
C ALA A 116 0.80 -16.33 17.35
N ASP A 117 1.03 -16.25 18.67
CA ASP A 117 1.30 -14.99 19.37
C ASP A 117 2.54 -14.30 18.82
N SER A 118 3.63 -15.05 18.62
CA SER A 118 4.88 -14.51 18.06
C SER A 118 4.69 -13.98 16.63
N TRP A 119 3.94 -14.71 15.80
CA TRP A 119 3.60 -14.29 14.44
C TRP A 119 2.73 -13.04 14.44
N ASN A 120 1.69 -13.00 15.29
CA ASN A 120 0.77 -11.88 15.39
C ASN A 120 1.43 -10.64 15.98
N ALA A 121 2.41 -10.79 16.88
CA ALA A 121 3.25 -9.69 17.35
C ALA A 121 4.11 -9.09 16.23
N CYS A 122 4.71 -9.94 15.38
CA CYS A 122 5.46 -9.51 14.20
C CYS A 122 4.55 -8.80 13.19
N ARG A 123 3.38 -9.38 12.92
CA ARG A 123 2.34 -8.78 12.07
C ARG A 123 1.90 -7.41 12.60
N ALA A 124 1.66 -7.29 13.91
CA ALA A 124 1.30 -6.04 14.55
C ALA A 124 2.41 -4.99 14.42
N ALA A 125 3.68 -5.38 14.57
CA ALA A 125 4.81 -4.50 14.34
C ALA A 125 4.90 -4.04 12.86
N MET A 126 4.66 -4.94 11.90
CA MET A 126 4.61 -4.57 10.47
C MET A 126 3.47 -3.61 10.15
N LEU A 127 2.30 -3.79 10.76
CA LEU A 127 1.16 -2.87 10.64
C LEU A 127 1.43 -1.51 11.30
N ALA A 128 2.13 -1.50 12.43
CA ALA A 128 2.52 -0.26 13.11
C ALA A 128 3.64 0.50 12.36
N ALA A 129 4.52 -0.22 11.65
CA ALA A 129 5.61 0.35 10.85
C ALA A 129 5.20 0.74 9.43
N ALA A 130 4.04 0.27 8.94
CA ALA A 130 3.46 0.78 7.71
C ALA A 130 3.32 2.31 7.86
N PRO A 131 3.74 3.11 6.85
CA PRO A 131 3.74 4.56 6.96
C PRO A 131 2.32 5.05 7.25
N GLN A 132 2.06 5.34 8.53
CA GLN A 132 0.90 6.11 8.95
C GLN A 132 1.21 7.54 8.51
N GLU A 133 0.36 8.09 7.65
CA GLU A 133 0.40 9.49 7.24
C GLU A 133 0.69 10.37 8.46
N VAL A 134 1.85 11.03 8.46
CA VAL A 134 2.18 12.05 9.44
C VAL A 134 1.30 13.24 9.11
N LYS A 135 0.14 13.29 9.77
CA LYS A 135 -0.79 14.41 9.67
C LYS A 135 -0.16 15.63 10.35
N PRO A 136 0.08 16.75 9.65
CA PRO A 136 0.45 18.02 10.30
C PRO A 136 -0.70 18.57 11.16
#